data_AF-A0A955ISA4-F1
#
_entry.id   AF-A0A955ISA4-F1
#
_cell.length_a   1.000
_cell.length_b   1.000
_cell.length_c   1.000
_cell.angle_alpha   90.00
_cell.angle_beta   90.00
_cell.angle_gamma   90.00
#
_symmetry.space_group_name_H-M   'P 1'
#
loop_
_entity.id
_entity.type
_entity.pdbx_description
1 polymer ?
#
loop_
_entity_poly.entity_id
_entity_poly.type
_entity_poly.pdbx_seq_one_letter_code
_entity_poly.pdbx_strand_id
1 'polypeptide(L)'
;MTTAATQPTATGARSLREFGRGEWLAIGVLSLAFVGLFFRWFATQNKHSLRSLEDWGHAYIIPVISAYVIWQHREAISKVTPRVFWPGAAPFLLGIMSYFFCLVGVKNHMLQGFSMILTLFGLVLLLGGPRLMRHLFLPIAYLGFGVTIAEKLMLAVTFQLKLLASQGAFIMLSTLGSIFGYACDVQGNLLTITPQGGDPIPLNV
;
A
#
# COMPACT_ATOMS: atom_id res chain seq x y z
N MET A 1 14.93 4.74 -61.87
CA MET A 1 13.77 4.26 -61.07
C MET A 1 14.24 4.19 -59.63
N THR A 2 13.98 5.24 -58.85
CA THR A 2 14.42 5.37 -57.45
C THR A 2 13.22 5.10 -56.56
N THR A 3 13.22 3.94 -55.93
CA THR A 3 12.15 3.46 -55.05
C THR A 3 12.12 4.34 -53.79
N ALA A 4 11.13 5.22 -53.69
CA ALA A 4 10.89 6.00 -52.48
C ALA A 4 10.37 5.05 -51.39
N ALA A 5 11.23 4.72 -50.43
CA ALA A 5 10.85 3.98 -49.24
C ALA A 5 9.86 4.82 -48.42
N THR A 6 8.61 4.38 -48.39
CA THR A 6 7.57 4.90 -47.50
C THR A 6 7.97 4.55 -46.07
N GLN A 7 8.37 5.55 -45.29
CA GLN A 7 8.62 5.34 -43.87
C GLN A 7 7.31 4.94 -43.17
N PRO A 8 7.34 3.97 -42.24
CA PRO A 8 6.15 3.62 -41.48
C PRO A 8 5.77 4.82 -40.61
N THR A 9 4.56 5.31 -40.77
CA THR A 9 3.94 6.31 -39.91
C THR A 9 3.92 5.78 -38.49
N ALA A 10 4.86 6.23 -37.67
CA ALA A 10 4.84 6.03 -36.23
C ALA A 10 3.54 6.62 -35.68
N THR A 11 2.58 5.74 -35.36
CA THR A 11 1.31 6.08 -34.72
C THR A 11 1.59 7.03 -33.55
N GLY A 12 1.09 8.26 -33.69
CA GLY A 12 1.56 9.44 -32.97
C GLY A 12 1.45 9.30 -31.45
N ALA A 13 2.60 9.27 -30.78
CA ALA A 13 2.67 9.44 -29.33
C ALA A 13 2.33 10.89 -28.99
N ARG A 14 1.08 11.13 -28.57
CA ARG A 14 0.56 12.44 -28.19
C ARG A 14 0.92 12.79 -26.75
N SER A 15 1.09 14.07 -26.45
CA SER A 15 1.29 14.52 -25.07
C SER A 15 0.02 14.27 -24.26
N LEU A 16 0.13 14.04 -22.94
CA LEU A 16 -1.04 13.97 -22.04
C LEU A 16 -1.95 15.21 -22.12
N ARG A 17 -1.40 16.35 -22.56
CA ARG A 17 -2.18 17.59 -22.75
C ARG A 17 -3.09 17.55 -23.98
N GLU A 18 -2.84 16.63 -24.91
CA GLU A 18 -3.57 16.48 -26.17
C GLU A 18 -4.63 15.37 -26.11
N PHE A 19 -4.86 14.80 -24.92
CA PHE A 19 -5.86 13.75 -24.72
C PHE A 19 -7.25 14.32 -24.99
N GLY A 20 -7.91 13.78 -26.01
CA GLY A 20 -9.27 14.09 -26.35
C GLY A 20 -10.27 13.39 -25.44
N ARG A 21 -11.56 13.61 -25.72
CA ARG A 21 -12.66 13.01 -24.95
C ARG A 21 -12.61 11.47 -24.95
N GLY A 22 -12.17 10.86 -26.05
CA GLY A 22 -12.09 9.41 -26.18
C GLY A 22 -11.06 8.78 -25.24
N GLU A 23 -9.89 9.41 -25.11
CA GLU A 23 -8.82 8.96 -24.23
C GLU A 23 -9.22 9.08 -22.76
N TRP A 24 -9.86 10.19 -22.37
CA TRP A 24 -10.40 10.35 -21.02
C TRP A 24 -11.50 9.33 -20.70
N LEU A 25 -12.37 9.01 -21.66
CA LEU A 25 -13.36 7.94 -21.52
C LEU A 25 -12.69 6.57 -21.35
N ALA A 26 -11.67 6.27 -22.14
CA ALA A 26 -10.92 5.01 -22.02
C ALA A 26 -10.26 4.88 -20.65
N ILE A 27 -9.64 5.95 -20.13
CA ILE A 27 -9.10 5.97 -18.77
C ILE A 27 -10.22 5.71 -17.76
N GLY A 28 -11.35 6.41 -17.86
CA GLY A 28 -12.48 6.22 -16.95
C GLY A 28 -13.02 4.78 -16.94
N VAL A 29 -13.17 4.17 -18.12
CA VAL A 29 -13.62 2.78 -18.25
C VAL A 29 -12.60 1.81 -17.67
N LEU A 30 -11.30 2.00 -17.94
CA LEU A 30 -10.24 1.16 -17.37
C LEU A 30 -10.14 1.30 -15.84
N SER A 31 -10.30 2.52 -15.32
CA SER A 31 -10.36 2.75 -13.87
C SER A 31 -11.56 2.06 -13.24
N LEU A 32 -12.74 2.14 -13.88
CA LEU A 32 -13.94 1.45 -13.40
C LEU A 32 -13.77 -0.08 -13.46
N ALA A 33 -13.20 -0.61 -14.55
CA ALA A 33 -12.92 -2.03 -14.68
C ALA A 33 -11.89 -2.51 -13.63
N PHE A 34 -10.87 -1.70 -13.33
CA PHE A 34 -9.91 -1.99 -12.27
C PHE A 34 -10.59 -2.05 -10.89
N VAL A 35 -11.37 -1.03 -10.53
CA VAL A 35 -12.11 -1.03 -9.26
C VAL A 35 -13.12 -2.20 -9.22
N GLY A 36 -13.78 -2.48 -10.33
CA GLY A 36 -14.70 -3.61 -10.48
C GLY A 36 -14.02 -4.98 -10.38
N LEU A 37 -12.77 -5.13 -10.81
CA LEU A 37 -12.00 -6.37 -10.66
C LEU A 37 -11.59 -6.58 -9.19
N PHE A 38 -11.17 -5.52 -8.50
CA PHE A 38 -10.65 -5.58 -7.14
C PHE A 38 -11.68 -5.20 -6.06
N PHE A 39 -12.96 -5.08 -6.40
CA PHE A 39 -14.01 -4.61 -5.47
C PHE A 39 -14.08 -5.42 -4.18
N ARG A 40 -13.90 -6.75 -4.27
CA ARG A 40 -13.89 -7.64 -3.09
C ARG A 40 -12.75 -7.31 -2.15
N TRP A 41 -11.58 -6.99 -2.72
CA TRP A 41 -10.43 -6.59 -1.93
C TRP A 41 -10.71 -5.26 -1.23
N PHE A 42 -11.19 -4.24 -1.94
CA PHE A 42 -11.55 -2.94 -1.33
C PHE A 42 -12.59 -3.08 -0.22
N ALA A 43 -13.64 -3.88 -0.43
CA ALA A 43 -14.67 -4.11 0.58
C ALA A 43 -14.12 -4.83 1.82
N THR A 44 -13.19 -5.77 1.63
CA THR A 44 -12.55 -6.50 2.73
C THR A 44 -11.53 -5.62 3.46
N GLN A 45 -10.72 -4.86 2.73
CA GLN A 45 -9.77 -3.89 3.26
C GLN A 45 -10.50 -2.84 4.11
N ASN A 46 -11.61 -2.30 3.64
CA ASN A 46 -12.44 -1.37 4.42
C ASN A 46 -12.93 -1.96 5.74
N LYS A 47 -13.33 -3.25 5.75
CA LYS A 47 -13.73 -3.94 6.99
C LYS A 47 -12.56 -4.10 7.96
N HIS A 48 -11.36 -4.40 7.46
CA HIS A 48 -10.16 -4.48 8.30
C HIS A 48 -9.80 -3.10 8.89
N SER A 49 -9.73 -2.07 8.05
CA SER A 49 -9.39 -0.71 8.47
C SER A 49 -10.38 -0.12 9.47
N LEU A 50 -11.70 -0.37 9.30
CA LEU A 50 -12.70 0.11 10.26
C LEU A 50 -12.68 -0.62 11.60
N ARG A 51 -12.38 -1.94 11.61
CA ARG A 51 -12.35 -2.74 12.84
C ARG A 51 -11.11 -2.48 13.68
N SER A 52 -10.01 -2.10 13.04
CA SER A 52 -8.72 -1.85 13.68
C SER A 52 -8.23 -0.47 13.28
N LEU A 53 -8.97 0.56 13.68
CA LEU A 53 -8.73 1.95 13.24
C LEU A 53 -7.37 2.47 13.69
N GLU A 54 -6.92 2.07 14.88
CA GLU A 54 -5.61 2.44 15.44
C GLU A 54 -4.46 1.88 14.59
N ASP A 55 -4.59 0.64 14.10
CA ASP A 55 -3.56 -0.01 13.29
C ASP A 55 -3.64 0.39 11.81
N TRP A 56 -4.86 0.48 11.25
CA TRP A 56 -5.10 0.50 9.81
C TRP A 56 -5.92 1.69 9.30
N GLY A 57 -6.27 2.64 10.16
CA GLY A 57 -6.98 3.87 9.78
C GLY A 57 -6.17 4.73 8.81
N HIS A 58 -4.83 4.69 8.90
CA HIS A 58 -3.94 5.39 7.97
C HIS A 58 -4.08 4.92 6.52
N ALA A 59 -4.58 3.70 6.27
CA ALA A 59 -4.75 3.18 4.91
C ALA A 59 -5.65 4.06 4.03
N TYR A 60 -6.57 4.83 4.62
CA TYR A 60 -7.44 5.77 3.88
C TYR A 60 -6.72 7.01 3.37
N ILE A 61 -5.67 7.47 4.06
CA ILE A 61 -4.91 8.66 3.61
C ILE A 61 -3.88 8.30 2.52
N ILE A 62 -3.46 7.04 2.44
CA ILE A 62 -2.45 6.58 1.49
C ILE A 62 -2.79 6.91 0.03
N PRO A 63 -4.00 6.62 -0.51
CA PRO A 63 -4.35 7.01 -1.88
C PRO A 63 -4.33 8.52 -2.12
N VAL A 64 -4.68 9.32 -1.10
CA VAL A 64 -4.66 10.79 -1.17
C VAL A 64 -3.23 11.29 -1.28
N ILE A 65 -2.31 10.73 -0.48
CA ILE A 65 -0.88 11.05 -0.55
C ILE A 65 -0.32 10.63 -1.91
N SER A 66 -0.62 9.44 -2.40
CA SER A 66 -0.21 9.00 -3.75
C SER A 66 -0.71 9.97 -4.83
N ALA A 67 -1.96 10.41 -4.78
CA ALA A 67 -2.50 11.39 -5.70
C ALA A 67 -1.81 12.76 -5.58
N TYR A 68 -1.48 13.19 -4.37
CA TYR A 68 -0.74 14.42 -4.12
C TYR A 68 0.69 14.37 -4.70
N VAL A 69 1.40 13.24 -4.56
CA VAL A 69 2.73 13.06 -5.18
C VAL A 69 2.63 13.14 -6.71
N ILE A 70 1.60 12.55 -7.31
CA ILE A 70 1.33 12.69 -8.75
C ILE A 70 1.09 14.16 -9.10
N TRP A 71 0.32 14.87 -8.29
CA TRP A 71 0.00 16.28 -8.51
C TRP A 71 1.25 17.19 -8.43
N GLN A 72 2.17 16.94 -7.51
CA GLN A 72 3.45 17.66 -7.45
C GLN A 72 4.26 17.51 -8.73
N HIS A 73 4.24 16.33 -9.36
CA HIS A 73 4.97 16.06 -10.59
C HIS A 73 4.17 16.29 -11.88
N ARG A 74 2.97 16.90 -11.81
CA ARG A 74 2.07 17.07 -12.96
C ARG A 74 2.73 17.71 -14.18
N GLU A 75 3.64 18.66 -13.99
CA GLU A 75 4.27 19.38 -15.09
C GLU A 75 5.24 18.48 -15.85
N ALA A 76 6.08 17.74 -15.11
CA ALA A 76 6.98 16.75 -15.68
C ALA A 76 6.19 15.63 -16.38
N ILE A 77 5.14 15.11 -15.72
CA ILE A 77 4.26 14.09 -16.27
C ILE A 77 3.61 14.58 -17.57
N SER A 78 3.09 15.81 -17.61
CA SER A 78 2.41 16.37 -18.79
C SER A 78 3.31 16.50 -20.03
N LYS A 79 4.63 16.56 -19.84
CA LYS A 79 5.62 16.63 -20.92
C LYS A 79 5.97 15.24 -21.47
N VAL A 80 5.60 14.16 -20.79
CA VAL A 80 5.82 12.80 -21.27
C VAL A 80 4.79 12.47 -22.34
N THR A 81 5.25 11.85 -23.43
CA THR A 81 4.39 11.23 -24.45
C THR A 81 4.24 9.75 -24.14
N PRO A 82 3.04 9.30 -23.67
CA PRO A 82 2.78 7.90 -23.40
C PRO A 82 3.02 7.05 -24.65
N ARG A 83 3.63 5.88 -24.47
CA ARG A 83 3.81 4.90 -25.52
C ARG A 83 3.50 3.52 -24.98
N VAL A 84 2.73 2.76 -25.75
CA VAL A 84 2.43 1.37 -25.42
C VAL A 84 3.74 0.60 -25.31
N PHE A 85 3.91 -0.10 -24.20
CA PHE A 85 5.09 -0.90 -23.90
C PHE A 85 4.65 -2.30 -23.53
N TRP A 86 4.59 -3.17 -24.54
CA TRP A 86 4.13 -4.55 -24.43
C TRP A 86 4.71 -5.36 -23.27
N PRO A 87 5.99 -5.21 -22.85
CA PRO A 87 6.49 -5.92 -21.68
C PRO A 87 5.76 -5.58 -20.38
N GLY A 88 5.05 -4.44 -20.29
CA GLY A 88 4.15 -4.12 -19.17
C GLY A 88 2.97 -5.08 -19.03
N ALA A 89 2.62 -5.83 -20.09
CA ALA A 89 1.59 -6.86 -20.02
C ALA A 89 1.97 -8.01 -19.07
N ALA A 90 3.26 -8.32 -18.92
CA ALA A 90 3.72 -9.38 -18.04
C ALA A 90 3.36 -9.11 -16.56
N PRO A 91 3.78 -8.01 -15.92
CA PRO A 91 3.35 -7.70 -14.55
C PRO A 91 1.85 -7.45 -14.43
N PHE A 92 1.19 -6.93 -15.48
CA PHE A 92 -0.26 -6.72 -15.48
C PHE A 92 -1.02 -8.05 -15.36
N LEU A 93 -0.75 -9.00 -16.27
CA LEU A 93 -1.39 -10.31 -16.27
C LEU A 93 -0.99 -11.12 -15.04
N LEU A 94 0.29 -11.07 -14.66
CA LEU A 94 0.76 -11.75 -13.45
C LEU A 94 0.04 -11.25 -12.21
N GLY A 95 -0.15 -9.93 -12.06
CA GLY A 95 -0.92 -9.37 -10.95
C GLY A 95 -2.36 -9.89 -10.90
N ILE A 96 -3.04 -9.98 -12.06
CA ILE A 96 -4.40 -10.53 -12.14
C ILE A 96 -4.42 -12.02 -11.76
N MET A 97 -3.50 -12.82 -12.33
CA MET A 97 -3.43 -14.26 -12.03
C MET A 97 -3.09 -14.50 -10.56
N SER A 98 -2.13 -13.76 -10.00
CA SER A 98 -1.76 -13.80 -8.59
C SER A 98 -2.92 -13.40 -7.69
N TYR A 99 -3.73 -12.40 -8.09
CA TYR A 99 -4.93 -12.02 -7.34
C TYR A 99 -5.92 -13.19 -7.23
N PHE A 100 -6.27 -13.82 -8.35
CA PHE A 100 -7.18 -14.98 -8.35
C PHE A 100 -6.60 -16.18 -7.59
N PHE A 101 -5.29 -16.43 -7.73
CA PHE A 101 -4.61 -17.48 -6.98
C PHE A 101 -4.65 -17.22 -5.46
N CYS A 102 -4.46 -15.98 -5.04
CA CYS A 102 -4.53 -15.58 -3.63
C CYS A 102 -5.97 -15.46 -3.12
N LEU A 103 -6.96 -15.33 -4.01
CA LEU A 103 -8.38 -15.29 -3.67
C LEU A 103 -8.96 -16.70 -3.44
N VAL A 104 -8.61 -17.66 -4.30
CA VAL A 104 -9.21 -19.02 -4.29
C VAL A 104 -8.26 -20.06 -3.69
N GLY A 105 -6.98 -20.01 -4.04
CA GLY A 105 -5.97 -20.99 -3.61
C GLY A 105 -5.47 -20.74 -2.19
N VAL A 106 -4.67 -19.67 -2.01
CA VAL A 106 -4.00 -19.38 -0.72
C VAL A 106 -4.90 -18.64 0.28
N LYS A 107 -5.92 -17.92 -0.21
CA LYS A 107 -6.85 -17.10 0.59
C LYS A 107 -6.13 -16.08 1.49
N ASN A 108 -5.13 -15.38 0.94
CA ASN A 108 -4.32 -14.41 1.67
C ASN A 108 -4.65 -12.98 1.22
N HIS A 109 -5.27 -12.20 2.11
CA HIS A 109 -5.72 -10.82 1.84
C HIS A 109 -4.56 -9.84 1.57
N MET A 110 -3.44 -9.98 2.28
CA MET A 110 -2.25 -9.15 2.07
C MET A 110 -1.68 -9.36 0.66
N LEU A 111 -1.52 -10.62 0.24
CA LEU A 111 -1.03 -10.94 -1.11
C LEU A 111 -2.00 -10.52 -2.21
N GLN A 112 -3.32 -10.55 -1.95
CA GLN A 112 -4.31 -9.97 -2.86
C GLN A 112 -4.09 -8.46 -3.06
N GLY A 113 -3.76 -7.71 -2.00
CA GLY A 113 -3.46 -6.28 -2.09
C GLY A 113 -2.20 -5.98 -2.89
N PHE A 114 -1.13 -6.74 -2.68
CA PHE A 114 0.09 -6.62 -3.49
C PHE A 114 -0.14 -7.01 -4.96
N SER A 115 -1.00 -8.00 -5.22
CA SER A 115 -1.40 -8.39 -6.58
C SER A 115 -2.17 -7.27 -7.30
N MET A 116 -3.03 -6.54 -6.58
CA MET A 116 -3.71 -5.34 -7.09
C MET A 116 -2.71 -4.25 -7.48
N ILE A 117 -1.74 -3.95 -6.61
CA ILE A 117 -0.71 -2.93 -6.87
C ILE A 117 0.16 -3.34 -8.06
N LEU A 118 0.53 -4.61 -8.17
CA LEU A 118 1.29 -5.15 -9.29
C LEU A 118 0.50 -5.05 -10.61
N THR A 119 -0.81 -5.30 -10.56
CA THR A 119 -1.71 -5.10 -11.70
C THR A 119 -1.75 -3.64 -12.12
N LEU A 120 -1.88 -2.70 -11.17
CA LEU A 120 -1.87 -1.26 -11.46
C LEU A 120 -0.53 -0.83 -12.06
N PHE A 121 0.58 -1.30 -11.49
CA PHE A 121 1.92 -1.08 -12.02
C PHE A 121 2.04 -1.55 -13.46
N GLY A 122 1.63 -2.79 -13.74
CA GLY A 122 1.67 -3.35 -15.09
C GLY A 122 0.78 -2.60 -16.07
N LEU A 123 -0.42 -2.18 -15.66
CA LEU A 123 -1.34 -1.41 -16.49
C LEU A 123 -0.76 -0.05 -16.89
N VAL A 124 -0.23 0.69 -15.91
CA VAL A 124 0.41 2.00 -16.15
C VAL A 124 1.67 1.84 -16.99
N LEU A 125 2.46 0.78 -16.77
CA LEU A 125 3.66 0.50 -17.56
C LEU A 125 3.30 0.13 -19.00
N LEU A 126 2.26 -0.69 -19.20
CA LEU A 126 1.78 -1.14 -20.50
C LEU A 126 1.28 0.03 -21.36
N LEU A 127 0.52 0.95 -20.78
CA LEU A 127 -0.10 2.07 -21.52
C LEU A 127 0.82 3.30 -21.60
N GLY A 128 1.55 3.58 -20.52
CA GLY A 128 2.38 4.77 -20.37
C GLY A 128 3.84 4.60 -20.77
N GLY A 129 4.33 3.36 -20.73
CA GLY A 129 5.73 3.02 -20.95
C GLY A 129 6.64 3.41 -19.77
N PRO A 130 7.93 3.04 -19.85
CA PRO A 130 8.90 3.24 -18.75
C PRO A 130 9.12 4.71 -18.38
N ARG A 131 9.00 5.62 -19.36
CA ARG A 131 9.20 7.07 -19.15
C ARG A 131 8.13 7.65 -18.22
N LEU A 132 6.87 7.29 -18.44
CA LEU A 132 5.78 7.72 -17.56
C LEU A 132 5.89 7.00 -16.20
N MET A 133 6.18 5.69 -16.24
CA MET A 133 6.32 4.89 -15.02
C MET A 133 7.38 5.44 -14.07
N ARG A 134 8.49 6.02 -14.57
CA ARG A 134 9.51 6.64 -13.69
C ARG A 134 8.93 7.71 -12.75
N HIS A 135 7.91 8.45 -13.20
CA HIS A 135 7.25 9.46 -12.37
C HIS A 135 6.16 8.87 -11.47
N LEU A 136 5.56 7.75 -11.88
CA LEU A 136 4.45 7.11 -11.17
C LEU A 136 4.89 5.95 -10.27
N PHE A 137 6.15 5.52 -10.35
CA PHE A 137 6.69 4.40 -9.56
C PHE A 137 6.52 4.64 -8.07
N LEU A 138 6.95 5.81 -7.57
CA LEU A 138 6.84 6.15 -6.16
C LEU A 138 5.36 6.23 -5.71
N PRO A 139 4.46 6.98 -6.39
CA PRO A 139 3.02 6.95 -6.07
C PRO A 139 2.39 5.57 -6.02
N ILE A 140 2.73 4.68 -6.96
CA ILE A 140 2.19 3.32 -7.04
C ILE A 140 2.79 2.43 -5.94
N ALA A 141 4.09 2.49 -5.72
CA ALA A 141 4.76 1.74 -4.66
C ALA A 141 4.25 2.15 -3.28
N TYR A 142 3.97 3.44 -3.09
CA TYR A 142 3.44 3.99 -1.84
C TYR A 142 2.06 3.41 -1.47
N LEU A 143 1.26 2.98 -2.46
CA LEU A 143 -0.01 2.29 -2.19
C LEU A 143 0.18 0.99 -1.40
N GLY A 144 1.39 0.41 -1.39
CA GLY A 144 1.74 -0.76 -0.58
C GLY A 144 1.53 -0.52 0.92
N PHE A 145 1.72 0.71 1.39
CA PHE A 145 1.44 1.09 2.78
C PHE A 145 -0.05 1.10 3.12
N GLY A 146 -0.94 1.07 2.13
CA GLY A 146 -2.38 0.95 2.32
C GLY A 146 -2.89 -0.50 2.40
N VAL A 147 -2.01 -1.49 2.22
CA VAL A 147 -2.38 -2.91 2.28
C VAL A 147 -2.27 -3.41 3.71
N THR A 148 -3.36 -3.94 4.25
CA THR A 148 -3.33 -4.58 5.58
C THR A 148 -2.38 -5.78 5.59
N ILE A 149 -1.44 -5.75 6.51
CA ILE A 149 -0.45 -6.79 6.73
C ILE A 149 -1.11 -7.98 7.44
N ALA A 150 -0.65 -9.19 7.14
CA ALA A 150 -1.11 -10.40 7.80
C ALA A 150 -0.87 -10.33 9.33
N GLU A 151 -1.90 -10.65 10.11
CA GLU A 151 -1.88 -10.58 11.58
C GLU A 151 -0.71 -11.36 12.20
N LYS A 152 -0.40 -12.54 11.66
CA LYS A 152 0.77 -13.33 12.09
C LYS A 152 2.09 -12.54 12.00
N LEU A 153 2.27 -11.77 10.94
CA LEU A 153 3.47 -10.95 10.74
C LEU A 153 3.46 -9.74 11.69
N MET A 154 2.29 -9.08 11.82
CA MET A 154 2.11 -7.98 12.77
C MET A 154 2.44 -8.43 14.20
N LEU A 155 1.86 -9.52 14.67
CA LEU A 155 2.09 -10.05 16.01
C LEU A 155 3.55 -10.48 16.22
N ALA A 156 4.18 -11.12 15.23
CA ALA A 156 5.58 -11.54 15.34
C ALA A 156 6.53 -10.35 15.55
N VAL A 157 6.26 -9.20 14.95
CA VAL A 157 7.07 -7.98 15.10
C VAL A 157 6.66 -7.20 16.34
N THR A 158 5.36 -6.89 16.47
CA THR A 158 4.84 -6.06 17.57
C THR A 158 5.06 -6.70 18.93
N PHE A 159 4.99 -8.03 19.05
CA PHE A 159 5.25 -8.69 20.33
C PHE A 159 6.70 -8.48 20.80
N GLN A 160 7.67 -8.52 19.89
CA GLN A 160 9.07 -8.26 20.25
C GLN A 160 9.27 -6.80 20.70
N LEU A 161 8.60 -5.87 20.02
CA LEU A 161 8.60 -4.46 20.41
C LEU A 161 7.92 -4.25 21.77
N LYS A 162 6.83 -4.97 22.05
CA LYS A 162 6.13 -4.94 23.34
C LYS A 162 6.97 -5.48 24.49
N LEU A 163 7.75 -6.55 24.26
CA LEU A 163 8.71 -7.05 25.25
C LEU A 163 9.81 -6.03 25.55
N LEU A 164 10.33 -5.34 24.53
CA LEU A 164 11.31 -4.29 24.73
C LEU A 164 10.71 -3.10 25.49
N ALA A 165 9.49 -2.71 25.11
CA ALA A 165 8.76 -1.62 25.76
C ALA A 165 8.42 -1.96 27.21
N SER A 166 7.98 -3.19 27.50
CA SER A 166 7.65 -3.63 28.86
C SER A 166 8.88 -3.68 29.76
N GLN A 167 10.03 -4.14 29.25
CA GLN A 167 11.30 -4.08 29.99
C GLN A 167 11.77 -2.65 30.25
N GLY A 168 11.70 -1.77 29.25
CA GLY A 168 12.05 -0.36 29.41
C GLY A 168 11.14 0.34 30.44
N ALA A 169 9.83 0.11 30.34
CA ALA A 169 8.85 0.62 31.29
C ALA A 169 9.04 0.02 32.69
N PHE A 170 9.39 -1.26 32.83
CA PHE A 170 9.73 -1.87 34.12
C PHE A 170 10.92 -1.17 34.79
N ILE A 171 12.01 -0.93 34.07
CA ILE A 171 13.21 -0.25 34.61
C ILE A 171 12.82 1.14 35.11
N MET A 172 12.07 1.89 34.31
CA MET A 172 11.64 3.24 34.67
C MET A 172 10.68 3.21 35.87
N LEU A 173 9.65 2.37 35.86
CA LEU A 173 8.67 2.30 36.93
C LEU A 173 9.25 1.75 38.24
N SER A 174 10.22 0.83 38.20
CA SER A 174 10.85 0.27 39.40
C SER A 174 11.75 1.29 40.09
N THR A 175 12.46 2.13 39.32
CA THR A 175 13.25 3.22 39.90
C THR A 175 12.36 4.26 40.57
N LEU A 176 11.24 4.64 39.94
CA LEU A 176 10.22 5.49 40.57
C LEU A 176 9.55 4.80 41.78
N GLY A 177 9.28 3.50 41.72
CA GLY A 177 8.64 2.74 42.80
C GLY A 177 9.42 2.83 44.12
N SER A 178 10.75 2.83 44.05
CA SER A 178 11.62 3.05 45.20
C SER A 178 11.44 4.42 45.88
N ILE A 179 11.01 5.44 45.12
CA ILE A 179 10.82 6.82 45.59
C ILE A 179 9.38 7.03 46.08
N PHE A 180 8.40 6.48 45.35
CA PHE A 180 6.98 6.73 45.56
C PHE A 180 6.24 5.64 46.35
N GLY A 181 6.91 4.55 46.72
CA GLY A 181 6.36 3.53 47.62
C GLY A 181 5.39 2.54 46.94
N TYR A 182 5.77 2.00 45.78
CA TYR A 182 5.04 0.90 45.13
C TYR A 182 6.02 -0.12 44.52
N ALA A 183 5.56 -1.36 44.37
CA ALA A 183 6.32 -2.41 43.68
C ALA A 183 5.86 -2.52 42.21
N CYS A 184 6.78 -2.93 41.34
CA CYS A 184 6.50 -3.20 39.93
C CYS A 184 7.01 -4.60 39.60
N ASP A 185 6.23 -5.37 38.86
CA ASP A 185 6.61 -6.67 38.30
C ASP A 185 6.33 -6.71 36.80
N VAL A 186 7.12 -7.46 36.04
CA VAL A 186 6.96 -7.61 34.58
C VAL A 186 6.93 -9.07 34.17
N GLN A 187 5.85 -9.47 33.50
CA GLN A 187 5.67 -10.83 32.96
C GLN A 187 5.29 -10.74 31.49
N GLY A 188 6.26 -11.00 30.62
CA GLY A 188 6.09 -10.80 29.18
C GLY A 188 5.85 -9.32 28.86
N ASN A 189 4.67 -9.01 28.31
CA ASN A 189 4.26 -7.63 28.02
C ASN A 189 3.26 -7.05 29.05
N LEU A 190 3.00 -7.78 30.14
CA LEU A 190 2.16 -7.31 31.24
C LEU A 190 3.04 -6.73 32.36
N LEU A 191 2.80 -5.47 32.71
CA LEU A 191 3.34 -4.83 33.90
C LEU A 191 2.28 -4.85 34.99
N THR A 192 2.69 -5.12 36.23
CA THR A 192 1.79 -5.05 37.39
C THR A 192 2.38 -4.10 38.41
N ILE A 193 1.64 -3.04 38.72
CA ILE A 193 2.02 -2.08 39.77
C ILE A 193 1.23 -2.40 41.04
N THR A 194 1.91 -2.59 42.16
CA THR A 194 1.30 -2.89 43.46
C THR A 194 1.62 -1.77 44.46
N PRO A 195 0.67 -0.85 44.74
CA PRO A 195 0.82 0.18 45.78
C PRO A 195 0.89 -0.45 47.18
N GLN A 196 1.54 0.22 48.13
CA GLN A 196 1.57 -0.25 49.53
C GLN A 196 0.15 -0.31 50.12
N GLY A 197 -0.36 -1.53 50.33
CA GLY A 197 -1.69 -1.79 50.89
C GLY A 197 -2.85 -1.68 49.90
N GLY A 198 -2.58 -1.57 48.59
CA GLY A 198 -3.58 -1.51 47.53
C GLY A 198 -3.60 -2.75 46.62
N ASP A 199 -4.62 -2.85 45.78
CA ASP A 199 -4.75 -3.94 44.81
C ASP A 199 -3.76 -3.79 43.64
N PRO A 200 -3.29 -4.90 43.05
CA PRO A 200 -2.43 -4.87 41.87
C PRO A 200 -3.14 -4.26 40.65
N ILE A 201 -2.46 -3.34 39.96
CA ILE A 201 -2.98 -2.66 38.77
C ILE A 201 -2.25 -3.20 37.53
N PRO A 202 -2.92 -4.00 36.67
CA PRO A 202 -2.33 -4.53 35.45
C PRO A 202 -2.27 -3.46 34.35
N LEU A 203 -1.13 -3.38 33.66
CA LEU A 203 -0.88 -2.51 32.52
C LEU A 203 -0.33 -3.33 31.36
N ASN A 204 -1.09 -3.40 30.27
CA ASN A 204 -0.66 -4.08 29.05
C ASN A 204 0.14 -3.08 28.20
N VAL A 205 1.38 -3.45 27.87
CA VAL A 205 2.28 -2.67 27.01
C VAL A 205 2.26 -3.23 25.59
#